data_AF-A0A1H8IQG9-F1
#
_entry.id   AF-A0A1H8IQG9-F1
#
_cell.length_a   1.000
_cell.length_b   1.000
_cell.length_c   1.000
_cell.angle_alpha   90.00
_cell.angle_beta   90.00
_cell.angle_gamma   90.00
#
_symmetry.space_group_name_H-M   'P 1'
#
loop_
_entity.id
_entity.type
_entity.pdbx_description
1 polymer ?
#
loop_
_entity_poly.entity_id
_entity_poly.type
_entity_poly.pdbx_seq_one_letter_code
_entity_poly.pdbx_strand_id
1 'polypeptide(L)'
;MPWCAFTTDIQRLSDFKFREKPGWRRYQVIAKFDDNKKDISYKDTNEYIKGFLKGNFLRSSCYNCAYTNLDRVSDLTIGDFWNYFSDNVNSEDIDDDKGISMLLINTQNGKSLFNKTKEDLIYFAKDFQKSIEKSPRLHKPTKKPETYEQFWQDYAQHDFCYMLKNYF
;
A
#
# COMPACT_ATOMS: atom_id res chain seq x y z
N MET A 1 -7.70 18.86 18.50
CA MET A 1 -6.96 18.52 17.27
C MET A 1 -6.23 19.78 16.81
N PRO A 2 -4.89 19.79 16.75
CA PRO A 2 -4.10 21.00 16.47
C PRO A 2 -4.36 21.61 15.08
N TRP A 3 -4.82 20.80 14.11
CA TRP A 3 -5.10 21.22 12.72
C TRP A 3 -6.24 22.22 12.55
N CYS A 4 -7.09 22.42 13.56
CA CYS A 4 -8.25 23.33 13.49
C CYS A 4 -7.97 24.73 14.04
N ALA A 5 -6.76 24.97 14.54
CA ALA A 5 -6.26 26.33 14.73
C ALA A 5 -5.55 26.73 13.44
N PHE A 6 -6.17 27.58 12.62
CA PHE A 6 -5.50 28.20 11.48
C PHE A 6 -4.32 29.03 11.99
N THR A 7 -3.13 28.43 12.00
CA THR A 7 -1.87 29.16 12.20
C THR A 7 -1.41 29.70 10.86
N THR A 8 -1.17 31.01 10.84
CA THR A 8 -0.92 31.90 9.70
C THR A 8 0.40 31.69 8.94
N ASP A 9 1.07 30.55 9.07
CA ASP A 9 2.28 30.23 8.31
C ASP A 9 2.04 29.02 7.39
N ILE A 10 1.37 29.27 6.27
CA ILE A 10 1.25 28.30 5.18
C ILE A 10 2.63 28.17 4.52
N GLN A 11 3.42 27.21 5.00
CA GLN A 11 4.68 26.85 4.35
C GLN A 11 4.39 26.06 3.08
N ARG A 12 5.07 26.41 2.00
CA ARG A 12 4.92 25.74 0.72
C ARG A 12 5.52 24.33 0.79
N LEU A 13 4.69 23.33 0.50
CA LEU A 13 5.09 21.93 0.37
C LEU A 13 5.91 21.74 -0.91
N SER A 14 7.08 21.12 -0.78
CA SER A 14 8.01 20.86 -1.88
C SER A 14 8.02 19.39 -2.32
N ASP A 15 7.79 18.47 -1.38
CA ASP A 15 7.77 17.02 -1.63
C ASP A 15 6.87 16.33 -0.61
N PHE A 16 6.19 15.27 -1.05
CA PHE A 16 5.34 14.46 -0.18
C PHE A 16 5.46 12.98 -0.49
N LYS A 17 5.84 12.21 0.52
CA LYS A 17 5.91 10.75 0.46
C LYS A 17 4.80 10.16 1.29
N PHE A 18 3.83 9.54 0.63
CA PHE A 18 2.66 8.94 1.28
C PHE A 18 2.98 7.69 2.10
N ARG A 19 4.08 7.00 1.78
CA ARG A 19 4.47 5.75 2.43
C ARG A 19 5.96 5.46 2.21
N GLU A 20 6.82 6.20 2.90
CA GLU A 20 8.26 5.86 2.99
C GLU A 20 8.42 4.66 3.93
N LYS A 21 9.24 3.68 3.54
CA LYS A 21 9.53 2.48 4.34
C LYS A 21 11.00 2.47 4.79
N PRO A 22 11.33 2.94 6.01
CA PRO A 22 12.69 2.77 6.57
C PRO A 22 13.01 1.31 6.92
N GLY A 23 12.00 0.45 6.92
CA GLY A 23 12.04 -1.01 7.01
C GLY A 23 10.68 -1.52 6.56
N TRP A 24 10.53 -2.80 6.22
CA TRP A 24 9.31 -3.35 5.65
C TRP A 24 8.09 -3.19 6.58
N ARG A 25 8.32 -3.43 7.87
CA ARG A 25 7.31 -3.40 8.94
C ARG A 25 6.93 -1.98 9.36
N ARG A 26 7.71 -0.98 8.95
CA ARG A 26 7.50 0.43 9.31
C ARG A 26 7.19 1.23 8.07
N TYR A 27 6.18 2.08 8.15
CA TYR A 27 5.98 3.08 7.11
C TYR A 27 5.53 4.40 7.72
N GLN A 28 5.99 5.47 7.07
CA GLN A 28 5.82 6.84 7.52
C GLN A 28 5.41 7.72 6.34
N VAL A 29 4.69 8.79 6.66
CA VAL A 29 4.45 9.91 5.76
C VAL A 29 5.56 10.93 5.98
N ILE A 30 6.10 11.46 4.90
CA ILE A 30 7.08 12.55 4.93
C ILE A 30 6.53 13.71 4.12
N ALA A 31 6.35 14.86 4.76
CA ALA A 31 6.11 16.14 4.09
C ALA A 31 7.39 16.99 4.18
N LYS A 32 7.87 17.50 3.05
CA LYS A 32 9.01 18.44 3.01
C LYS A 32 8.52 19.80 2.54
N PHE A 33 9.14 20.84 3.07
CA PHE A 33 8.80 22.23 2.78
C PHE A 33 9.98 22.95 2.12
N ASP A 34 9.70 24.07 1.45
CA ASP A 34 10.72 24.86 0.74
C ASP A 34 11.82 25.41 1.68
N ASP A 35 11.53 25.58 2.97
CA ASP A 35 12.51 26.00 3.99
C ASP A 35 13.38 24.84 4.53
N ASN A 36 13.35 23.68 3.86
CA ASN A 36 14.00 22.43 4.22
C ASN A 36 13.48 21.77 5.52
N LYS A 37 12.39 22.26 6.12
CA LYS A 37 11.73 21.52 7.21
C LYS A 37 11.12 20.23 6.68
N LYS A 38 11.03 19.25 7.58
CA LYS A 38 10.40 17.96 7.31
C LYS A 38 9.48 17.61 8.47
N ASP A 39 8.25 17.24 8.12
CA ASP A 39 7.33 16.61 9.05
C ASP A 39 7.28 15.10 8.74
N ILE A 40 7.43 14.30 9.79
CA ILE A 40 7.42 12.83 9.71
C ILE A 40 6.36 12.32 10.66
N SER A 41 5.38 11.64 10.11
CA SER A 41 4.29 11.03 10.88
C SER A 41 4.16 9.56 10.54
N TYR A 42 3.75 8.75 11.52
CA TYR A 42 3.75 7.30 11.44
C TYR A 42 2.34 6.77 11.18
N LYS A 43 2.23 5.48 10.81
CA LYS A 43 0.96 4.85 10.43
C LYS A 43 -0.18 5.09 11.45
N ASP A 44 0.14 5.06 12.74
CA ASP A 44 -0.86 5.09 13.81
C ASP A 44 -1.26 6.52 14.21
N THR A 45 -0.49 7.51 13.78
CA THR A 45 -0.70 8.92 14.13
C THR A 45 -1.17 9.75 12.94
N ASN A 46 -0.75 9.41 11.72
CA ASN A 46 -1.07 10.17 10.52
C ASN A 46 -2.52 9.96 10.05
N GLU A 47 -3.28 11.05 9.96
CA GLU A 47 -4.68 11.08 9.55
C GLU A 47 -4.85 10.57 8.11
N TYR A 48 -3.99 10.99 7.17
CA TYR A 48 -4.06 10.52 5.78
C TYR A 48 -3.97 8.99 5.68
N ILE A 49 -3.04 8.35 6.41
CA ILE A 49 -2.92 6.88 6.40
C ILE A 49 -4.20 6.23 6.93
N LYS A 50 -4.74 6.73 8.05
CA LYS A 50 -5.98 6.20 8.64
C LYS A 50 -7.15 6.30 7.67
N GLY A 51 -7.34 7.48 7.07
CA GLY A 51 -8.36 7.72 6.06
C GLY A 51 -8.17 6.84 4.81
N PHE A 52 -6.94 6.67 4.33
CA PHE A 52 -6.62 5.85 3.16
C PHE A 52 -6.96 4.38 3.41
N LEU A 53 -6.66 3.87 4.61
CA LEU A 53 -6.97 2.50 5.01
C LEU A 53 -8.47 2.26 5.23
N LYS A 54 -9.21 3.26 5.73
CA LYS A 54 -10.69 3.24 5.77
C LYS A 54 -11.28 3.22 4.36
N GLY A 55 -10.61 3.90 3.44
CA GLY A 55 -10.85 3.80 2.01
C GLY A 55 -12.07 4.55 1.52
N ASN A 56 -12.57 5.58 2.22
CA ASN A 56 -13.73 6.37 1.78
C ASN A 56 -13.45 7.25 0.54
N PHE A 57 -12.19 7.65 0.36
CA PHE A 57 -11.77 8.49 -0.77
C PHE A 57 -10.95 7.72 -1.82
N LEU A 58 -10.98 6.38 -1.83
CA LEU A 58 -10.41 5.63 -2.94
C LEU A 58 -11.23 5.87 -4.21
N ARG A 59 -10.57 5.74 -5.37
CA ARG A 59 -11.26 5.81 -6.65
C ARG A 59 -12.27 4.67 -6.75
N SER A 60 -13.42 4.92 -7.38
CA SER A 60 -14.47 3.92 -7.56
C SER A 60 -13.97 2.64 -8.27
N SER A 61 -12.99 2.79 -9.17
CA SER A 61 -12.33 1.67 -9.86
C SER A 61 -11.59 0.73 -8.91
N CYS A 62 -11.13 1.20 -7.75
CA CYS A 62 -10.46 0.34 -6.75
C CYS A 62 -11.42 -0.68 -6.12
N TYR A 63 -12.73 -0.38 -6.08
CA TYR A 63 -13.74 -1.30 -5.55
C TYR A 63 -14.28 -2.27 -6.61
N ASN A 64 -14.02 -1.99 -7.90
CA ASN A 64 -14.49 -2.78 -9.03
C ASN A 64 -13.33 -3.21 -9.93
N CYS A 65 -12.13 -3.37 -9.36
CA CYS A 65 -10.93 -3.62 -10.14
C CYS A 65 -10.99 -5.00 -10.81
N ALA A 66 -11.02 -5.03 -12.15
CA ALA A 66 -11.05 -6.27 -12.92
C ALA A 66 -9.74 -7.08 -12.84
N TYR A 67 -8.67 -6.52 -12.25
CA TYR A 67 -7.36 -7.17 -12.17
C TYR A 67 -7.05 -7.78 -10.81
N THR A 68 -7.89 -7.59 -9.80
CA THR A 68 -7.67 -8.20 -8.46
C THR A 68 -8.23 -9.62 -8.41
N ASN A 69 -7.70 -10.49 -9.27
CA ASN A 69 -8.00 -11.92 -9.35
C ASN A 69 -6.75 -12.66 -9.88
N LEU A 70 -6.83 -13.99 -9.98
CA LEU A 70 -5.73 -14.86 -10.45
C LEU A 70 -5.65 -15.02 -11.98
N ASP A 71 -6.66 -14.56 -12.73
CA ASP A 71 -6.63 -14.50 -14.19
C ASP A 71 -5.86 -13.24 -14.63
N ARG A 72 -4.53 -13.38 -14.68
CA ARG A 72 -3.61 -12.27 -14.91
C ARG A 72 -3.28 -12.15 -16.39
N VAL A 73 -3.55 -10.98 -16.96
CA VAL A 73 -3.20 -10.66 -18.36
C VAL A 73 -1.71 -10.42 -18.59
N SER A 74 -0.91 -10.28 -17.53
CA SER A 74 0.52 -10.01 -17.62
C SER A 74 1.32 -11.31 -17.60
N ASP A 75 2.46 -11.32 -18.29
CA ASP A 75 3.37 -12.49 -18.30
C ASP A 75 3.93 -12.83 -16.91
N LEU A 76 4.29 -11.78 -16.15
CA LEU A 76 4.75 -11.85 -14.76
C LEU A 76 3.89 -10.93 -13.89
N THR A 77 3.68 -11.31 -12.63
CA THR A 77 3.13 -10.43 -11.60
C THR A 77 4.12 -10.37 -10.44
N ILE A 78 4.53 -9.15 -10.07
CA ILE A 78 5.43 -8.90 -8.95
C ILE A 78 4.69 -8.04 -7.93
N GLY A 79 4.82 -8.38 -6.66
CA GLY A 79 4.32 -7.53 -5.58
C GLY A 79 4.87 -7.94 -4.23
N ASP A 80 4.62 -7.08 -3.26
CA ASP A 80 4.85 -7.32 -1.84
C ASP A 80 4.36 -8.70 -1.40
N PHE A 81 5.23 -9.55 -0.83
CA PHE A 81 4.81 -10.81 -0.22
C PHE A 81 4.28 -10.55 1.20
N TRP A 82 3.02 -10.12 1.26
CA TRP A 82 2.36 -9.75 2.52
C TRP A 82 2.32 -10.92 3.50
N ASN A 83 2.70 -10.64 4.76
CA ASN A 83 2.73 -11.62 5.86
C ASN A 83 3.58 -12.85 5.57
N TYR A 84 4.65 -12.67 4.80
CA TYR A 84 5.66 -13.71 4.61
C TYR A 84 6.32 -14.05 5.95
N PHE A 85 6.44 -15.34 6.20
CA PHE A 85 7.28 -15.92 7.25
C PHE A 85 7.99 -17.11 6.63
N SER A 86 9.27 -17.29 6.96
CA SER A 86 10.06 -18.44 6.54
C SER A 86 9.34 -19.75 6.89
N ASP A 87 9.35 -20.72 5.98
CA ASP A 87 8.61 -21.98 6.16
C ASP A 87 9.08 -22.76 7.40
N ASN A 88 10.35 -22.58 7.77
CA ASN A 88 10.95 -23.15 8.97
C ASN A 88 12.23 -22.37 9.35
N VAL A 89 12.80 -22.71 10.51
CA VAL A 89 14.00 -22.08 11.08
C VAL A 89 15.29 -22.26 10.26
N ASN A 90 15.31 -23.22 9.34
CA ASN A 90 16.45 -23.51 8.47
C ASN A 90 16.26 -22.96 7.05
N SER A 91 15.20 -22.18 6.81
CA SER A 91 14.94 -21.63 5.49
C SER A 91 15.93 -20.51 5.17
N GLU A 92 16.50 -20.54 3.96
CA GLU A 92 17.47 -19.54 3.50
C GLU A 92 16.83 -18.17 3.17
N ASP A 93 15.51 -18.14 2.95
CA ASP A 93 14.73 -16.92 2.82
C ASP A 93 14.35 -16.34 4.17
N ILE A 94 15.29 -15.58 4.72
CA ILE A 94 15.17 -14.86 5.98
C ILE A 94 14.41 -13.56 5.76
N ASP A 95 13.38 -13.29 6.58
CA ASP A 95 12.77 -11.97 6.67
C ASP A 95 13.70 -11.00 7.43
N ASP A 96 14.52 -10.25 6.69
CA ASP A 96 15.49 -9.28 7.20
C ASP A 96 14.91 -7.85 7.34
N ASP A 97 13.58 -7.70 7.30
CA ASP A 97 12.86 -6.42 7.32
C ASP A 97 13.20 -5.49 6.14
N LYS A 98 13.84 -5.96 5.06
CA LYS A 98 13.93 -5.21 3.79
C LYS A 98 12.76 -5.49 2.85
N GLY A 99 12.02 -6.56 3.13
CA GLY A 99 10.83 -6.99 2.38
C GLY A 99 11.17 -8.03 1.32
N ILE A 100 10.28 -9.01 1.17
CA ILE A 100 10.37 -10.06 0.16
C ILE A 100 9.25 -9.84 -0.85
N SER A 101 9.58 -9.96 -2.13
CA SER A 101 8.61 -9.88 -3.22
C SER A 101 8.12 -11.27 -3.60
N MET A 102 6.83 -11.38 -3.89
CA MET A 102 6.24 -12.53 -4.56
C MET A 102 6.30 -12.30 -6.07
N LEU A 103 6.76 -13.32 -6.80
CA LEU A 103 6.75 -13.38 -8.25
C LEU A 103 5.82 -14.50 -8.71
N LEU A 104 4.78 -14.16 -9.46
CA LEU A 104 3.94 -15.12 -10.16
C LEU A 104 4.31 -15.14 -11.64
N ILE A 105 4.48 -16.34 -12.19
CA ILE A 105 4.71 -16.58 -13.61
C ILE A 105 3.38 -17.03 -14.20
N ASN A 106 2.74 -16.20 -15.02
CA ASN A 106 1.37 -16.44 -15.48
C ASN A 106 1.31 -17.08 -16.87
N THR A 107 2.35 -16.87 -17.69
CA THR A 107 2.39 -17.33 -19.09
C THR A 107 3.71 -18.02 -19.41
N GLN A 108 3.76 -18.70 -20.57
CA GLN A 108 4.99 -19.29 -21.09
C GLN A 108 6.04 -18.22 -21.46
N ASN A 109 5.61 -17.03 -21.89
CA ASN A 109 6.50 -15.89 -22.12
C ASN A 109 7.13 -15.41 -20.81
N GLY A 110 6.33 -15.29 -19.75
CA GLY A 110 6.84 -14.97 -18.41
C GLY A 110 7.84 -16.00 -17.92
N LYS A 111 7.58 -17.28 -18.16
CA LYS A 111 8.52 -18.36 -17.82
C LYS A 111 9.83 -18.25 -18.61
N SER A 112 9.76 -17.93 -19.91
CA SER A 112 10.94 -17.69 -20.74
C SER A 112 11.75 -16.50 -20.22
N LEU A 113 11.09 -15.40 -19.86
CA LEU A 113 11.73 -14.22 -19.30
C LEU A 113 12.41 -14.53 -17.96
N PHE A 114 11.70 -15.18 -17.04
CA PHE A 114 12.26 -15.60 -15.76
C PHE A 114 13.50 -16.49 -15.94
N ASN A 115 13.45 -17.47 -16.84
CA ASN A 115 14.58 -18.36 -17.08
C ASN A 115 15.84 -17.64 -17.60
N LYS A 116 15.68 -16.49 -18.28
CA LYS A 116 16.80 -15.69 -18.76
C LYS A 116 17.47 -14.85 -17.67
N THR A 117 16.74 -14.54 -16.59
CA THR A 117 17.21 -13.63 -15.53
C THR A 117 17.39 -14.31 -14.18
N LYS A 118 16.95 -15.57 -14.02
CA LYS A 118 16.91 -16.25 -12.71
C LYS A 118 18.28 -16.37 -12.03
N GLU A 119 19.37 -16.41 -12.80
CA GLU A 119 20.73 -16.49 -12.24
C GLU A 119 21.16 -15.18 -11.56
N ASP A 120 20.52 -14.05 -11.91
CA ASP A 120 20.74 -12.74 -11.28
C ASP A 120 19.81 -12.49 -10.08
N LEU A 121 18.99 -13.48 -9.70
CA LEU A 121 17.97 -13.38 -8.66
C LEU A 121 18.28 -14.33 -7.50
N ILE A 122 18.04 -13.85 -6.29
CA ILE A 122 17.85 -14.72 -5.12
C ILE A 122 16.36 -15.06 -5.09
N TYR A 123 16.01 -16.32 -5.38
CA TYR A 123 14.63 -16.76 -5.43
C TYR A 123 14.45 -18.14 -4.78
N PHE A 124 13.26 -18.35 -4.23
CA PHE A 124 12.90 -19.59 -3.57
C PHE A 124 11.53 -20.03 -4.08
N ALA A 125 11.43 -21.27 -4.54
CA ALA A 125 10.14 -21.83 -4.96
C ALA A 125 9.25 -22.03 -3.73
N LYS A 126 8.00 -21.58 -3.82
CA LYS A 126 7.00 -21.69 -2.76
C LYS A 126 5.74 -22.39 -3.25
N ASP A 127 5.02 -22.98 -2.31
CA ASP A 127 3.68 -23.49 -2.57
C ASP A 127 2.75 -22.34 -2.97
N PHE A 128 2.09 -22.49 -4.11
CA PHE A 128 1.26 -21.42 -4.68
C PHE A 128 0.07 -21.09 -3.78
N GLN A 129 -0.67 -22.10 -3.30
CA GLN A 129 -1.90 -21.88 -2.54
C GLN A 129 -1.62 -21.20 -1.19
N LYS A 130 -0.61 -21.67 -0.46
CA LYS A 130 -0.16 -21.05 0.80
C LYS A 130 0.32 -19.61 0.58
N SER A 131 0.98 -19.33 -0.55
CA SER A 131 1.54 -18.01 -0.83
C SER A 131 0.46 -16.96 -1.12
N ILE A 132 -0.62 -17.34 -1.79
CA ILE A 132 -1.67 -16.38 -2.18
C ILE A 132 -2.78 -16.23 -1.14
N GLU A 133 -2.91 -17.15 -0.18
CA GLU A 133 -4.01 -17.18 0.81
C GLU A 133 -4.14 -15.84 1.55
N LYS A 134 -3.01 -15.27 1.98
CA LYS A 134 -2.96 -14.01 2.74
C LYS A 134 -2.92 -12.76 1.87
N SER A 135 -3.04 -12.90 0.55
CA SER A 135 -2.94 -11.81 -0.42
C SER A 135 -4.33 -11.43 -0.97
N PRO A 136 -5.17 -10.67 -0.22
CA PRO A 136 -6.55 -10.40 -0.62
C PRO A 136 -6.68 -9.71 -1.98
N ARG A 137 -5.67 -8.94 -2.38
CA ARG A 137 -5.65 -8.21 -3.66
C ARG A 137 -5.42 -9.10 -4.88
N LEU A 138 -5.07 -10.38 -4.69
CA LEU A 138 -5.05 -11.38 -5.75
C LEU A 138 -6.38 -12.12 -5.93
N HIS A 139 -7.36 -11.87 -5.05
CA HIS A 139 -8.62 -12.61 -5.06
C HIS A 139 -9.83 -11.73 -5.29
N LYS A 140 -9.81 -10.48 -4.78
CA LYS A 140 -10.93 -9.57 -4.93
C LYS A 140 -10.57 -8.08 -4.82
N PRO A 141 -11.42 -7.19 -5.34
CA PRO A 141 -11.28 -5.75 -5.13
C PRO A 141 -11.39 -5.35 -3.66
N THR A 142 -11.04 -4.09 -3.36
CA THR A 142 -11.26 -3.55 -2.02
C THR A 142 -12.77 -3.42 -1.79
N LYS A 143 -13.27 -3.78 -0.61
CA LYS A 143 -14.70 -3.59 -0.29
C LYS A 143 -14.98 -2.09 -0.22
N LYS A 144 -15.97 -1.60 -0.96
CA LYS A 144 -16.44 -0.23 -0.85
C LYS A 144 -17.04 0.00 0.55
N PRO A 145 -16.59 1.01 1.31
CA PRO A 145 -17.18 1.33 2.60
C PRO A 145 -18.63 1.78 2.44
N GLU A 146 -19.47 1.46 3.43
CA GLU A 146 -20.87 1.92 3.47
C GLU A 146 -20.95 3.45 3.59
N THR A 147 -19.95 4.06 4.21
CA THR A 147 -19.82 5.51 4.37
C THR A 147 -19.26 6.24 3.15
N TYR A 148 -19.00 5.56 2.03
CA TYR A 148 -18.41 6.18 0.83
C TYR A 148 -19.25 7.34 0.28
N GLU A 149 -20.56 7.13 0.09
CA GLU A 149 -21.42 8.17 -0.50
C GLU A 149 -21.57 9.35 0.47
N GLN A 150 -21.74 9.07 1.76
CA GLN A 150 -21.83 10.11 2.79
C GLN A 150 -20.53 10.92 2.89
N PHE A 151 -19.37 10.27 2.77
CA PHE A 151 -18.08 10.97 2.76
C PHE A 151 -18.03 12.06 1.69
N TRP A 152 -18.46 11.77 0.47
CA TRP A 152 -18.41 12.74 -0.63
C TRP A 152 -19.49 13.83 -0.50
N GLN A 153 -20.64 13.52 0.08
CA GLN A 153 -21.66 14.52 0.42
C GLN A 153 -21.12 15.50 1.47
N ASP A 154 -20.56 14.97 2.55
CA ASP A 154 -19.99 15.77 3.64
C ASP A 154 -18.78 16.58 3.17
N TYR A 155 -17.92 15.99 2.33
CA TYR A 155 -16.78 16.68 1.74
C TYR A 155 -17.17 17.93 0.95
N ALA A 156 -18.34 17.91 0.30
CA ALA A 156 -18.84 19.05 -0.45
C ALA A 156 -19.52 20.12 0.42
N GLN A 157 -19.92 19.78 1.65
CA GLN A 157 -20.77 20.62 2.50
C GLN A 157 -20.08 21.12 3.77
N HIS A 158 -18.99 20.47 4.19
CA HIS A 158 -18.32 20.72 5.45
C HIS A 158 -16.84 21.06 5.26
N ASP A 159 -16.27 21.69 6.28
CA ASP A 159 -14.86 22.06 6.28
C ASP A 159 -13.95 20.85 6.55
N PHE A 160 -12.64 21.05 6.37
CA PHE A 160 -11.66 20.00 6.59
C PHE A 160 -11.64 19.48 8.04
N CYS A 161 -11.97 20.33 9.02
CA CYS A 161 -12.03 19.95 10.43
C CYS A 161 -13.14 18.95 10.72
N TYR A 162 -14.31 19.16 10.13
CA TYR A 162 -15.40 18.19 10.13
C TYR A 162 -14.95 16.87 9.50
N MET A 163 -14.29 16.93 8.33
CA MET A 163 -13.83 15.73 7.64
C MET A 163 -12.84 14.92 8.49
N LEU A 164 -11.82 15.57 9.06
CA LEU A 164 -10.84 14.93 9.94
C LEU A 164 -11.50 14.22 11.12
N LYS A 165 -12.47 14.87 11.77
CA LYS A 165 -13.16 14.32 12.94
C LYS A 165 -13.99 13.07 12.63
N ASN A 166 -14.65 13.04 11.48
CA ASN A 166 -15.65 12.01 11.16
C ASN A 166 -15.09 10.86 10.31
N TYR A 167 -14.04 11.11 9.52
CA TYR A 167 -13.59 10.15 8.50
C TYR A 167 -12.13 9.72 8.60
N PHE A 168 -11.27 10.45 9.32
CA PHE A 168 -9.84 10.15 9.42
C PHE A 168 -9.45 9.56 10.77
#